data_AF-A0A3M2B9E9-F1
#
_entry.id   AF-A0A3M2B9E9-F1
#
_cell.length_a   1.000
_cell.length_b   1.000
_cell.length_c   1.000
_cell.angle_alpha   90.00
_cell.angle_beta   90.00
_cell.angle_gamma   90.00
#
_symmetry.space_group_name_H-M   'P 1'
#
loop_
_entity.id
_entity.type
_entity.pdbx_description
1 polymer ?
#
loop_
_entity_poly.entity_id
_entity_poly.type
_entity_poly.pdbx_seq_one_letter_code
_entity_poly.pdbx_strand_id
1 'polypeptide(L)'
;MRTLTERRLRLVGVAAQRAHDRLGRYPASAEQILVDYQGTTRSLIAESLVDAWGNPVQLKAGTSFDALSLGADGAPGGEANNADILLSELLASSAPRPRSPEFAGLQRDLADALHLQFQLDGIDYSHAHWRNSDLSVEQIQAALAGKPIPPKRHGPENHGTEPGADVSRADRTDTEKAADALFGALSGDSMLAKAMGFMMKMLGASSQARAMIKIVLADTLVHADAILQAQPAPLAELMKVLTVDRNTQVIHDLRAIIADEPETRSVAVFYGAGHFFDLEKRICSELGYRHESTLWVPAITIDINETGMTAAQLKGFRALMRRTIEQQLKQLD
;
A
#
# COMPACT_ATOMS: atom_id res chain seq x y z
N MET A 1 -20.30 -21.05 6.97
CA MET A 1 -21.06 -20.41 8.06
C MET A 1 -20.28 -19.27 8.70
N ARG A 2 -19.09 -19.51 9.27
CA ARG A 2 -18.24 -18.46 9.88
C ARG A 2 -18.04 -17.19 9.04
N THR A 3 -17.54 -17.28 7.81
CA THR A 3 -17.34 -16.12 6.92
C THR A 3 -18.63 -15.35 6.62
N LEU A 4 -19.78 -16.03 6.59
CA LEU A 4 -21.08 -15.38 6.40
C LEU A 4 -21.50 -14.62 7.67
N THR A 5 -21.29 -15.21 8.86
CA THR A 5 -21.49 -14.55 10.15
C THR A 5 -20.64 -13.29 10.27
N GLU A 6 -19.36 -13.34 9.91
CA GLU A 6 -18.46 -12.17 9.94
C GLU A 6 -18.97 -11.03 9.04
N ARG A 7 -19.47 -11.34 7.83
CA ARG A 7 -20.07 -10.34 6.93
C ARG A 7 -21.35 -9.74 7.52
N ARG A 8 -22.19 -10.55 8.15
CA ARG A 8 -23.42 -10.11 8.83
C ARG A 8 -23.11 -9.18 10.01
N LEU A 9 -22.14 -9.54 10.86
CA LEU A 9 -21.71 -8.70 11.98
C LEU A 9 -21.16 -7.34 11.51
N ARG A 10 -20.40 -7.29 10.42
CA ARG A 10 -19.95 -6.00 9.83
C ARG A 10 -21.12 -5.14 9.35
N LEU A 11 -22.12 -5.75 8.71
CA LEU A 11 -23.31 -5.03 8.28
C LEU A 11 -24.10 -4.48 9.47
N VAL A 12 -24.23 -5.26 10.55
CA VAL A 12 -24.83 -4.81 11.83
C VAL A 12 -24.03 -3.64 12.41
N GLY A 13 -22.70 -3.68 12.40
CA GLY A 13 -21.83 -2.59 12.85
C GLY A 13 -22.05 -1.29 12.08
N VAL A 14 -22.15 -1.35 10.74
CA VAL A 14 -22.43 -0.17 9.90
C VAL A 14 -23.82 0.40 10.22
N ALA A 15 -24.82 -0.46 10.38
CA ALA A 15 -26.18 -0.01 10.71
C ALA A 15 -26.25 0.58 12.13
N ALA A 16 -25.50 0.03 13.07
CA ALA A 16 -25.42 0.53 14.44
C ALA A 16 -24.72 1.89 14.54
N GLN A 17 -23.67 2.13 13.75
CA GLN A 17 -23.02 3.44 13.67
C GLN A 17 -23.98 4.51 13.12
N ARG A 18 -24.75 4.18 12.08
CA ARG A 18 -25.76 5.10 11.54
C ARG A 18 -26.87 5.42 12.55
N ALA A 19 -27.30 4.42 13.33
CA ALA A 19 -28.25 4.64 14.41
C ALA A 19 -27.65 5.50 15.54
N HIS A 20 -26.35 5.34 15.84
CA HIS A 20 -25.64 6.18 16.80
C HIS A 20 -25.60 7.64 16.38
N ASP A 21 -25.26 7.93 15.13
CA ASP A 21 -25.16 9.31 14.61
C ASP A 21 -26.49 10.08 14.73
N ARG A 22 -27.62 9.34 14.73
CA ARG A 22 -28.96 9.91 14.97
C ARG A 22 -29.34 9.96 16.45
N LEU A 23 -29.08 8.90 17.21
CA LEU A 23 -29.52 8.76 18.60
C LEU A 23 -28.61 9.48 19.60
N GLY A 24 -27.39 9.86 19.19
CA GLY A 24 -26.33 10.37 20.07
C GLY A 24 -25.78 9.32 21.03
N ARG A 25 -26.15 8.05 20.86
CA ARG A 25 -25.72 6.90 21.65
C ARG A 25 -25.90 5.61 20.86
N TYR A 26 -25.13 4.58 21.19
CA TYR A 26 -25.20 3.32 20.47
C TYR A 26 -26.54 2.59 20.71
N PRO A 27 -27.08 1.91 19.69
CA PRO A 27 -28.35 1.22 19.81
C PRO A 27 -28.21 -0.01 20.72
N ALA A 28 -29.11 -0.12 21.69
CA ALA A 28 -29.15 -1.24 22.64
C ALA A 28 -30.08 -2.38 22.17
N SER A 29 -30.78 -2.21 21.05
CA SER A 29 -31.69 -3.24 20.51
C SER A 29 -31.73 -3.26 18.98
N ALA A 30 -32.16 -4.38 18.42
CA ALA A 30 -32.37 -4.58 16.99
C ALA A 30 -33.35 -3.56 16.40
N GLU A 31 -34.41 -3.21 17.12
CA GLU A 31 -35.43 -2.26 16.68
C GLU A 31 -34.84 -0.87 16.49
N GLN A 32 -33.91 -0.46 17.36
CA GLN A 32 -33.22 0.82 17.26
C GLN A 32 -32.30 0.90 16.04
N ILE A 33 -31.74 -0.24 15.61
CA ILE A 33 -30.94 -0.35 14.38
C ILE A 33 -31.85 -0.28 13.14
N LEU A 34 -32.97 -1.01 13.16
CA LEU A 34 -33.80 -1.19 11.96
C LEU A 34 -34.69 0.01 11.61
N VAL A 35 -34.96 0.91 12.57
CA VAL A 35 -35.96 1.99 12.40
C VAL A 35 -35.70 2.89 11.18
N ASP A 36 -34.44 3.09 10.79
CA ASP A 36 -34.05 3.95 9.67
C ASP A 36 -34.06 3.24 8.30
N TYR A 37 -34.36 1.95 8.29
CA TYR A 37 -34.31 1.12 7.10
C TYR A 37 -35.70 0.65 6.70
N GLN A 38 -35.95 0.68 5.39
CA GLN A 38 -37.20 0.29 4.74
C GLN A 38 -36.91 -0.76 3.64
N GLY A 39 -37.94 -1.51 3.25
CA GLY A 39 -37.87 -2.45 2.13
C GLY A 39 -36.75 -3.48 2.23
N THR A 40 -36.13 -3.81 1.10
CA THR A 40 -35.10 -4.86 0.99
C THR A 40 -33.89 -4.63 1.88
N THR A 41 -33.46 -3.38 2.08
CA THR A 41 -32.33 -3.05 2.96
C THR A 41 -32.64 -3.36 4.42
N ARG A 42 -33.88 -3.10 4.86
CA ARG A 42 -34.34 -3.49 6.20
C ARG A 42 -34.28 -5.01 6.38
N SER A 43 -34.79 -5.76 5.40
CA SER A 43 -34.78 -7.23 5.44
C SER A 43 -33.35 -7.77 5.53
N LEU A 44 -32.43 -7.23 4.73
CA LEU A 44 -31.02 -7.64 4.74
C LEU A 44 -30.34 -7.42 6.10
N ILE A 45 -30.60 -6.27 6.74
CA ILE A 45 -30.03 -5.96 8.06
C ILE A 45 -30.70 -6.83 9.14
N ALA A 46 -32.01 -7.04 9.05
CA ALA A 46 -32.75 -7.91 9.97
C ALA A 46 -32.23 -9.35 9.91
N GLU A 47 -32.00 -9.88 8.70
CA GLU A 47 -31.38 -11.20 8.49
C GLU A 47 -29.94 -11.27 9.02
N SER A 48 -29.24 -10.14 9.13
CA SER A 48 -27.87 -10.06 9.65
C SER A 48 -27.80 -10.00 11.17
N LEU A 49 -28.93 -9.76 11.85
CA LEU A 49 -29.05 -9.86 13.31
C LEU A 49 -29.23 -11.31 13.79
N VAL A 50 -29.23 -12.26 12.86
CA VAL A 50 -29.13 -13.68 13.11
C VAL A 50 -27.86 -14.18 12.42
N ASP A 51 -27.00 -14.89 13.13
CA ASP A 51 -25.78 -15.43 12.56
C ASP A 51 -26.05 -16.56 11.54
N ALA A 52 -25.01 -17.04 10.88
CA ALA A 52 -25.16 -18.08 9.86
C ALA A 52 -25.57 -19.46 10.41
N TRP A 53 -25.52 -19.66 11.74
CA TRP A 53 -25.95 -20.87 12.43
C TRP A 53 -27.38 -20.77 12.96
N GLY A 54 -28.02 -19.60 12.83
CA GLY A 54 -29.39 -19.35 13.27
C GLY A 54 -29.49 -18.77 14.68
N ASN A 55 -28.37 -18.45 15.33
CA ASN A 55 -28.36 -17.87 16.67
C ASN A 55 -28.50 -16.33 16.60
N PRO A 56 -29.22 -15.71 17.55
CA PRO A 56 -29.36 -14.27 17.59
C PRO A 56 -28.02 -13.59 17.92
N VAL A 57 -27.70 -12.52 17.20
CA VAL A 57 -26.53 -11.69 17.48
C VAL A 57 -26.78 -10.88 18.75
N GLN A 58 -25.84 -10.93 19.70
CA GLN A 58 -25.91 -10.16 20.93
C GLN A 58 -25.32 -8.77 20.74
N LEU A 59 -26.09 -7.75 21.08
CA LEU A 59 -25.68 -6.35 20.97
C LEU A 59 -25.19 -5.85 22.32
N LYS A 60 -24.00 -5.26 22.35
CA LYS A 60 -23.43 -4.63 23.55
C LYS A 60 -23.20 -3.16 23.28
N ALA A 61 -24.02 -2.30 23.90
CA ALA A 61 -23.93 -0.85 23.77
C ALA A 61 -23.42 -0.22 25.08
N GLY A 62 -22.35 0.57 24.97
CA GLY A 62 -21.77 1.37 26.05
C GLY A 62 -21.11 2.64 25.49
N THR A 63 -19.89 2.97 25.92
CA THR A 63 -19.05 4.00 25.26
C THR A 63 -18.58 3.57 23.87
N SER A 64 -18.63 2.27 23.59
CA SER A 64 -18.42 1.65 22.28
C SER A 64 -19.58 0.70 21.98
N PHE A 65 -19.64 0.25 20.72
CA PHE A 65 -20.58 -0.77 20.28
C PHE A 65 -19.86 -2.04 19.88
N ASP A 66 -20.45 -3.17 20.22
CA ASP A 66 -20.01 -4.47 19.78
C ASP A 66 -21.19 -5.39 19.45
N ALA A 67 -20.96 -6.34 18.56
CA ALA A 67 -21.92 -7.35 18.13
C ALA A 67 -21.24 -8.72 18.19
N LEU A 68 -21.84 -9.64 18.95
CA LEU A 68 -21.29 -10.95 19.26
C LEU A 68 -22.16 -12.07 18.68
N SER A 69 -21.53 -13.02 18.00
CA SER A 69 -22.08 -14.36 17.72
C SER A 69 -21.38 -15.39 18.61
N LEU A 70 -22.16 -16.26 19.26
CA LEU A 70 -21.66 -17.33 20.13
C LEU A 70 -21.29 -18.62 19.34
N GLY A 71 -20.98 -18.48 18.05
CA GLY A 71 -20.69 -19.64 17.20
C GLY A 71 -21.87 -20.61 17.05
N ALA A 72 -21.56 -21.82 16.58
CA ALA A 72 -22.54 -22.85 16.23
C ALA A 72 -23.21 -23.51 17.44
N ASP A 73 -22.53 -23.60 18.57
CA ASP A 73 -23.04 -24.20 19.82
C ASP A 73 -23.86 -23.20 20.64
N GLY A 74 -23.81 -21.91 20.31
CA GLY A 74 -24.62 -20.89 20.96
C GLY A 74 -24.21 -20.68 22.42
N ALA A 75 -22.98 -21.04 22.78
CA ALA A 75 -22.43 -20.96 24.12
C ALA A 75 -21.12 -20.15 24.11
N PRO A 76 -20.81 -19.39 25.17
CA PRO A 76 -19.55 -18.64 25.24
C PRO A 76 -18.33 -19.55 25.14
N GLY A 77 -17.32 -19.10 24.40
CA GLY A 77 -16.06 -19.80 24.18
C GLY A 77 -16.04 -20.61 22.88
N GLY A 78 -15.52 -21.84 22.95
CA GLY A 78 -15.47 -22.75 21.81
C GLY A 78 -14.30 -22.55 20.83
N GLU A 79 -14.14 -23.50 19.91
CA GLU A 79 -13.12 -23.47 18.85
C GLU A 79 -13.75 -23.66 17.46
N ALA A 80 -13.03 -23.26 16.43
CA ALA A 80 -13.45 -23.38 15.02
C ALA A 80 -14.83 -22.76 14.73
N ASN A 81 -15.87 -23.58 14.53
CA ASN A 81 -17.23 -23.10 14.26
C ASN A 81 -18.00 -22.76 15.53
N ASN A 82 -17.54 -23.21 16.70
CA ASN A 82 -18.11 -22.90 18.00
C ASN A 82 -17.47 -21.66 18.63
N ALA A 83 -16.38 -21.16 18.05
CA ALA A 83 -15.70 -19.99 18.59
C ALA A 83 -16.59 -18.74 18.51
N ASP A 84 -16.65 -18.01 19.62
CA ASP A 84 -17.20 -16.67 19.70
C ASP A 84 -16.59 -15.74 18.65
N ILE A 85 -17.42 -14.87 18.08
CA ILE A 85 -17.00 -13.89 17.07
C ILE A 85 -17.48 -12.51 17.49
N LEU A 86 -16.54 -11.65 17.90
CA LEU A 86 -16.80 -10.27 18.28
C LEU A 86 -16.53 -9.33 17.10
N LEU A 87 -17.46 -8.41 16.83
CA LEU A 87 -17.27 -7.38 15.81
C LEU A 87 -16.03 -6.53 16.11
N SER A 88 -15.78 -6.16 17.38
CA SER A 88 -14.59 -5.40 17.75
C SER A 88 -13.29 -6.14 17.43
N GLU A 89 -13.24 -7.46 17.63
CA GLU A 89 -12.08 -8.29 17.29
C GLU A 89 -11.95 -8.51 15.79
N LEU A 90 -13.07 -8.65 15.07
CA LEU A 90 -13.07 -8.65 13.60
C LEU A 90 -12.54 -7.32 13.06
N LEU A 91 -12.92 -6.20 13.66
CA LEU A 91 -12.43 -4.88 13.28
C LEU A 91 -11.00 -4.62 13.75
N ALA A 92 -10.54 -5.25 14.83
CA ALA A 92 -9.16 -5.18 15.33
C ALA A 92 -8.19 -6.08 14.54
N SER A 93 -8.63 -7.27 14.14
CA SER A 93 -7.92 -8.14 13.18
C SER A 93 -7.99 -7.59 11.75
N SER A 94 -8.97 -6.73 11.48
CA SER A 94 -9.02 -5.86 10.30
C SER A 94 -8.44 -4.46 10.57
N ALA A 95 -7.87 -4.20 11.75
CA ALA A 95 -7.34 -2.88 12.06
C ALA A 95 -6.15 -2.67 11.15
N PRO A 96 -6.09 -1.54 10.44
CA PRO A 96 -4.97 -1.26 9.58
C PRO A 96 -3.72 -1.18 10.43
N ARG A 97 -2.72 -2.04 10.12
CA ARG A 97 -1.31 -1.71 10.36
C ARG A 97 -1.07 -0.28 9.85
N PRO A 98 -0.25 0.52 10.54
CA PRO A 98 -0.24 1.98 10.44
C PRO A 98 -0.49 2.47 9.01
N ARG A 99 -1.60 3.21 8.83
CA ARG A 99 -1.96 3.83 7.55
C ARG A 99 -0.86 4.83 7.18
N SER A 100 0.00 4.46 6.25
CA SER A 100 0.64 5.44 5.35
C SER A 100 -0.45 6.01 4.42
N PRO A 101 -0.31 7.24 3.91
CA PRO A 101 -1.42 8.01 3.32
C PRO A 101 -1.99 7.35 2.06
N GLU A 102 -3.10 7.89 1.56
CA GLU A 102 -3.92 7.52 0.38
C GLU A 102 -3.20 6.88 -0.83
N PHE A 103 -1.89 7.11 -0.99
CA PHE A 103 -0.96 6.41 -1.89
C PHE A 103 -1.00 4.87 -1.85
N ALA A 104 -1.31 4.26 -0.71
CA ALA A 104 -1.25 2.80 -0.53
C ALA A 104 -2.41 2.02 -1.17
N GLY A 105 -3.55 2.68 -1.47
CA GLY A 105 -4.76 2.02 -1.96
C GLY A 105 -4.61 1.47 -3.37
N LEU A 106 -4.17 2.32 -4.32
CA LEU A 106 -4.03 1.94 -5.73
C LEU A 106 -2.93 0.90 -5.95
N GLN A 107 -1.81 1.03 -5.23
CA GLN A 107 -0.69 0.09 -5.36
C GLN A 107 -1.06 -1.29 -4.80
N ARG A 108 -1.82 -1.37 -3.71
CA ARG A 108 -2.40 -2.62 -3.20
C ARG A 108 -3.39 -3.23 -4.18
N ASP A 109 -4.34 -2.43 -4.68
CA ASP A 109 -5.33 -2.92 -5.64
C ASP A 109 -4.67 -3.49 -6.91
N LEU A 110 -3.59 -2.87 -7.38
CA LEU A 110 -2.79 -3.38 -8.50
C LEU A 110 -2.05 -4.67 -8.13
N ALA A 111 -1.44 -4.75 -6.93
CA ALA A 111 -0.78 -5.95 -6.46
C ALA A 111 -1.77 -7.13 -6.40
N ASP A 112 -2.94 -6.91 -5.79
CA ASP A 112 -4.01 -7.90 -5.69
C ASP A 112 -4.49 -8.35 -7.07
N ALA A 113 -4.76 -7.40 -7.98
CA ALA A 113 -5.19 -7.72 -9.35
C ALA A 113 -4.14 -8.54 -10.12
N LEU A 114 -2.87 -8.38 -9.81
CA LEU A 114 -1.77 -9.14 -10.41
C LEU A 114 -1.39 -10.38 -9.61
N HIS A 115 -2.04 -10.70 -8.50
CA HIS A 115 -1.61 -11.77 -7.58
C HIS A 115 -0.12 -11.59 -7.19
N LEU A 116 0.23 -10.36 -6.83
CA LEU A 116 1.49 -9.98 -6.20
C LEU A 116 1.19 -9.53 -4.77
N GLN A 117 2.22 -9.39 -3.95
CA GLN A 117 2.08 -8.90 -2.59
C GLN A 117 2.55 -7.45 -2.50
N PHE A 118 1.76 -6.61 -1.85
CA PHE A 118 2.19 -5.24 -1.55
C PHE A 118 3.25 -5.26 -0.43
N GLN A 119 4.34 -4.50 -0.62
CA GLN A 119 5.51 -4.59 0.26
C GLN A 119 5.19 -4.30 1.74
N LEU A 120 4.30 -3.33 2.02
CA LEU A 120 3.98 -2.95 3.40
C LEU A 120 3.16 -4.01 4.14
N ASP A 121 2.66 -5.02 3.42
CA ASP A 121 1.99 -6.18 4.00
C ASP A 121 2.93 -7.37 4.16
N GLY A 122 3.95 -7.47 3.31
CA GLY A 122 4.90 -8.58 3.30
C GLY A 122 6.09 -8.39 4.25
N ILE A 123 6.44 -7.16 4.60
CA ILE A 123 7.59 -6.85 5.45
C ILE A 123 7.10 -6.36 6.82
N ASP A 124 7.68 -6.91 7.89
CA ASP A 124 7.43 -6.45 9.26
C ASP A 124 8.36 -5.28 9.62
N TYR A 125 7.85 -4.07 9.45
CA TYR A 125 8.54 -2.83 9.80
C TYR A 125 8.56 -2.53 11.31
N SER A 126 7.87 -3.33 12.15
CA SER A 126 7.76 -3.09 13.59
C SER A 126 8.94 -3.63 14.40
N HIS A 127 9.87 -4.34 13.76
CA HIS A 127 11.03 -4.91 14.43
C HIS A 127 11.88 -3.81 15.09
N ALA A 128 12.36 -4.04 16.32
CA ALA A 128 13.11 -3.05 17.11
C ALA A 128 14.42 -2.55 16.47
N HIS A 129 14.96 -3.28 15.49
CA HIS A 129 16.19 -2.92 14.77
C HIS A 129 15.89 -2.30 13.40
N TRP A 130 14.61 -2.16 13.03
CA TRP A 130 14.22 -1.51 11.80
C TRP A 130 14.45 -0.01 11.91
N ARG A 131 15.24 0.53 11.00
CA ARG A 131 15.52 1.97 10.91
C ARG A 131 15.07 2.44 9.54
N ASN A 132 14.23 3.45 9.52
CA ASN A 132 13.93 4.15 8.28
C ASN A 132 15.11 5.09 8.01
N SER A 133 15.83 4.88 6.91
CA SER A 133 16.92 5.76 6.42
C SER A 133 16.48 6.62 5.23
N ASP A 134 15.19 6.67 4.96
CA ASP A 134 14.62 7.39 3.83
C ASP A 134 14.41 8.88 4.14
N LEU A 135 14.22 9.70 3.11
CA LEU A 135 13.80 11.09 3.27
C LEU A 135 12.29 11.16 3.53
N SER A 136 11.89 11.93 4.53
CA SER A 136 10.49 12.30 4.75
C SER A 136 9.95 13.19 3.62
N VAL A 137 8.63 13.33 3.52
CA VAL A 137 7.98 14.21 2.52
C VAL A 137 8.50 15.66 2.63
N GLU A 138 8.66 16.17 3.85
CA GLU A 138 9.21 17.52 4.11
C GLU A 138 10.65 17.64 3.58
N GLN A 139 11.48 16.62 3.80
CA GLN A 139 12.87 16.60 3.32
C GLN A 139 12.94 16.50 1.80
N ILE A 140 12.06 15.73 1.18
CA ILE A 140 11.92 15.66 -0.29
C ILE A 140 11.50 17.03 -0.83
N GLN A 141 10.51 17.68 -0.24
CA GLN A 141 10.06 19.02 -0.64
C GLN A 141 11.16 20.07 -0.49
N ALA A 142 11.94 20.03 0.60
CA ALA A 142 13.07 20.92 0.81
C ALA A 142 14.17 20.72 -0.25
N ALA A 143 14.52 19.46 -0.55
CA ALA A 143 15.50 19.13 -1.57
C ALA A 143 15.05 19.60 -2.97
N LEU A 144 13.77 19.41 -3.32
CA LEU A 144 13.20 19.89 -4.58
C LEU A 144 13.16 21.42 -4.69
N ALA A 145 13.01 22.12 -3.57
CA ALA A 145 13.08 23.57 -3.50
C ALA A 145 14.53 24.11 -3.48
N GLY A 146 15.54 23.24 -3.58
CA GLY A 146 16.96 23.62 -3.46
C GLY A 146 17.35 24.15 -2.07
N LYS A 147 16.53 23.85 -1.05
CA LYS A 147 16.74 24.29 0.34
C LYS A 147 17.57 23.25 1.11
N PRO A 148 18.28 23.66 2.17
CA PRO A 148 18.94 22.71 3.06
C PRO A 148 17.95 21.67 3.60
N ILE A 149 18.31 20.39 3.50
CA ILE A 149 17.47 19.29 3.99
C ILE A 149 17.41 19.36 5.52
N PRO A 150 16.22 19.46 6.14
CA PRO A 150 16.10 19.55 7.59
C PRO A 150 16.50 18.23 8.26
N PRO A 151 17.01 18.29 9.52
CA PRO A 151 17.39 17.10 10.26
C PRO A 151 16.19 16.20 10.55
N LYS A 152 16.41 14.88 10.56
CA LYS A 152 15.36 13.88 10.76
C LYS A 152 14.81 13.94 12.18
N ARG A 153 13.52 14.28 12.34
CA ARG A 153 12.84 14.31 13.65
C ARG A 153 12.65 12.87 14.15
N HIS A 154 13.09 12.59 15.37
CA HIS A 154 12.86 11.29 16.03
C HIS A 154 11.54 11.34 16.82
N GLY A 155 10.49 10.72 16.28
CA GLY A 155 9.17 10.63 16.89
C GLY A 155 8.14 10.04 15.92
N PRO A 156 6.93 9.63 16.37
CA PRO A 156 5.89 9.20 15.46
C PRO A 156 5.59 10.32 14.47
N GLU A 157 5.67 10.01 13.18
CA GLU A 157 5.38 10.94 12.10
C GLU A 157 3.91 11.37 12.19
N ASN A 158 3.64 12.42 12.93
CA ASN A 158 2.41 13.17 12.78
C ASN A 158 2.54 13.89 11.44
N HIS A 159 1.92 13.33 10.40
CA HIS A 159 1.49 14.11 9.23
C HIS A 159 0.35 15.04 9.67
N GLY A 160 0.66 15.95 10.59
CA GLY A 160 -0.11 17.15 10.78
C GLY A 160 0.11 17.99 9.54
N THR A 161 -0.97 18.27 8.83
CA THR A 161 -1.04 19.39 7.90
C THR A 161 -0.79 20.65 8.71
N GLU A 162 0.47 20.98 8.99
CA GLU A 162 0.78 22.36 9.34
C GLU A 162 0.51 23.19 8.08
N PRO A 163 -0.34 24.22 8.15
CA PRO A 163 -0.52 25.13 7.03
C PRO A 163 0.83 25.83 6.83
N GLY A 164 1.63 25.32 5.90
CA GLY A 164 2.83 25.99 5.45
C GLY A 164 2.45 27.40 5.06
N ALA A 165 3.16 28.36 5.66
CA ALA A 165 2.97 29.79 5.47
C ALA A 165 2.71 30.14 4.01
N ASP A 166 1.79 31.08 3.80
CA ASP A 166 1.37 31.63 2.51
C ASP A 166 2.57 32.13 1.69
N VAL A 167 3.22 31.22 0.95
CA VAL A 167 4.17 31.56 -0.09
C VAL A 167 3.35 31.64 -1.37
N SER A 168 3.19 32.87 -1.87
CA SER A 168 2.47 33.21 -3.08
C SER A 168 2.70 32.17 -4.18
N ARG A 169 1.61 31.55 -4.64
CA ARG A 169 1.56 30.48 -5.65
C ARG A 169 2.21 30.85 -6.99
N ALA A 170 2.54 32.13 -7.19
CA ALA A 170 3.13 32.69 -8.39
C ALA A 170 4.66 32.51 -8.51
N ASP A 171 5.38 32.25 -7.41
CA ASP A 171 6.86 32.27 -7.38
C ASP A 171 7.52 30.88 -7.32
N ARG A 172 6.75 29.80 -7.58
CA ARG A 172 7.24 28.41 -7.55
C ARG A 172 7.97 28.01 -8.82
N THR A 173 9.02 27.20 -8.66
CA THR A 173 9.78 26.61 -9.78
C THR A 173 8.93 25.58 -10.53
N ASP A 174 9.30 25.27 -11.77
CA ASP A 174 8.56 24.28 -12.56
C ASP A 174 8.71 22.85 -12.00
N THR A 175 9.80 22.57 -11.29
CA THR A 175 10.03 21.31 -10.57
C THR A 175 9.08 21.16 -9.37
N GLU A 176 8.83 22.23 -8.62
CA GLU A 176 7.84 22.24 -7.52
C GLU A 176 6.42 22.02 -8.04
N LYS A 177 6.05 22.65 -9.16
CA LYS A 177 4.73 22.46 -9.78
C LYS A 177 4.53 21.05 -10.31
N ALA A 178 5.58 20.43 -10.88
CA ALA A 178 5.54 19.05 -11.33
C ALA A 178 5.37 18.08 -10.15
N ALA A 179 6.05 18.34 -9.02
CA ALA A 179 5.89 17.56 -7.79
C ALA A 179 4.47 17.69 -7.23
N ASP A 180 3.92 18.91 -7.13
CA ASP A 180 2.54 19.14 -6.68
C ASP A 180 1.50 18.44 -7.57
N ALA A 181 1.70 18.46 -8.89
CA ALA A 181 0.84 17.77 -9.84
C ALA A 181 0.91 16.24 -9.69
N LEU A 182 2.11 15.70 -9.46
CA LEU A 182 2.32 14.28 -9.19
C LEU A 182 1.67 13.86 -7.87
N PHE A 183 1.93 14.56 -6.78
CA PHE A 183 1.33 14.26 -5.47
C PHE A 183 -0.20 14.46 -5.48
N GLY A 184 -0.71 15.46 -6.20
CA GLY A 184 -2.14 15.71 -6.35
C GLY A 184 -2.87 14.63 -7.13
N ALA A 185 -2.28 14.12 -8.22
CA ALA A 185 -2.84 13.02 -8.99
C ALA A 185 -2.87 11.69 -8.20
N LEU A 186 -2.00 11.54 -7.21
CA LEU A 186 -1.84 10.33 -6.38
C LEU A 186 -2.75 10.28 -5.14
N SER A 187 -3.52 11.35 -4.85
CA SER A 187 -4.43 11.45 -3.70
C SER A 187 -5.71 10.59 -3.78
N GLY A 188 -5.93 9.86 -4.88
CA GLY A 188 -6.83 8.71 -4.92
C GLY A 188 -8.35 8.95 -4.86
N ASP A 189 -8.84 10.15 -4.53
CA ASP A 189 -10.26 10.36 -4.20
C ASP A 189 -11.19 10.73 -5.37
N SER A 190 -10.84 10.35 -6.60
CA SER A 190 -11.61 10.69 -7.80
C SER A 190 -12.57 9.59 -8.29
N MET A 191 -13.69 9.98 -8.91
CA MET A 191 -14.58 9.05 -9.65
C MET A 191 -13.82 8.26 -10.74
N LEU A 192 -12.76 8.86 -11.28
CA LEU A 192 -11.82 8.23 -12.21
C LEU A 192 -11.01 7.11 -11.54
N ALA A 193 -10.55 7.29 -10.30
CA ALA A 193 -9.84 6.25 -9.54
C ALA A 193 -10.74 5.03 -9.29
N LYS A 194 -12.03 5.24 -8.97
CA LYS A 194 -13.01 4.15 -8.82
C LYS A 194 -13.25 3.39 -10.13
N ALA A 195 -13.35 4.10 -11.26
CA ALA A 195 -13.50 3.48 -12.58
C ALA A 195 -12.25 2.68 -12.98
N MET A 196 -11.05 3.21 -12.70
CA MET A 196 -9.77 2.53 -12.93
C MET A 196 -9.64 1.27 -12.05
N GLY A 197 -10.05 1.34 -10.78
CA GLY A 197 -10.08 0.19 -9.88
C GLY A 197 -11.00 -0.94 -10.38
N PHE A 198 -12.17 -0.61 -10.94
CA PHE A 198 -13.05 -1.60 -11.57
C PHE A 198 -12.40 -2.25 -12.81
N MET A 199 -11.79 -1.44 -13.67
CA MET A 199 -11.08 -1.94 -14.86
C MET A 199 -9.92 -2.87 -14.49
N MET A 200 -9.13 -2.50 -13.46
CA MET A 200 -8.06 -3.33 -12.93
C MET A 200 -8.56 -4.65 -12.36
N LYS A 201 -9.70 -4.66 -11.66
CA LYS A 201 -10.32 -5.91 -11.17
C LYS A 201 -10.77 -6.82 -12.32
N MET A 202 -11.29 -6.27 -13.41
CA MET A 202 -11.63 -7.07 -14.59
C MET A 202 -10.38 -7.62 -15.30
N LEU A 203 -9.33 -6.82 -15.46
CA LEU A 203 -8.06 -7.28 -16.01
C LEU A 203 -7.42 -8.36 -15.13
N GLY A 204 -7.53 -8.20 -13.81
CA GLY A 204 -7.12 -9.17 -12.81
C GLY A 204 -7.96 -10.45 -12.81
N ALA A 205 -9.18 -10.48 -13.37
CA ALA A 205 -9.99 -11.68 -13.43
C ALA A 205 -9.48 -12.70 -14.48
N SER A 206 -8.82 -12.23 -15.54
CA SER A 206 -8.27 -13.07 -16.59
C SER A 206 -6.81 -13.44 -16.30
N SER A 207 -6.52 -14.73 -16.13
CA SER A 207 -5.15 -15.25 -16.00
C SER A 207 -4.23 -14.85 -17.16
N GLN A 208 -4.76 -14.84 -18.39
CA GLN A 208 -4.03 -14.38 -19.57
C GLN A 208 -3.63 -12.90 -19.45
N ALA A 209 -4.60 -11.99 -19.28
CA ALA A 209 -4.35 -10.56 -19.07
C ALA A 209 -3.38 -10.28 -17.91
N ARG A 210 -3.53 -10.94 -16.74
CA ARG A 210 -2.58 -10.82 -15.63
C ARG A 210 -1.14 -11.16 -16.05
N ALA A 211 -0.95 -12.29 -16.74
CA ALA A 211 0.37 -12.70 -17.21
C ALA A 211 0.97 -11.68 -18.18
N MET A 212 0.17 -11.14 -19.09
CA MET A 212 0.62 -10.13 -20.05
C MET A 212 1.03 -8.84 -19.34
N ILE A 213 0.23 -8.35 -18.38
CA ILE A 213 0.58 -7.17 -17.58
C ILE A 213 1.86 -7.41 -16.77
N LYS A 214 2.02 -8.60 -16.17
CA LYS A 214 3.27 -8.98 -15.48
C LYS A 214 4.49 -8.94 -16.38
N ILE A 215 4.37 -9.40 -17.63
CA ILE A 215 5.47 -9.34 -18.62
C ILE A 215 5.82 -7.89 -18.94
N VAL A 216 4.80 -7.07 -19.25
CA VAL A 216 5.00 -5.65 -19.54
C VAL A 216 5.66 -4.95 -18.35
N LEU A 217 5.12 -5.14 -17.13
CA LEU A 217 5.68 -4.58 -15.91
C LEU A 217 7.14 -5.00 -15.70
N ALA A 218 7.45 -6.30 -15.85
CA ALA A 218 8.80 -6.81 -15.67
C ALA A 218 9.79 -6.21 -16.68
N ASP A 219 9.46 -6.17 -17.97
CA ASP A 219 10.35 -5.59 -18.98
C ASP A 219 10.40 -4.04 -18.85
N THR A 220 9.33 -3.35 -18.44
CA THR A 220 9.37 -1.91 -18.12
C THR A 220 10.31 -1.63 -16.94
N LEU A 221 10.28 -2.43 -15.88
CA LEU A 221 11.18 -2.26 -14.73
C LEU A 221 12.65 -2.48 -15.10
N VAL A 222 12.95 -3.38 -16.03
CA VAL A 222 14.32 -3.57 -16.57
C VAL A 222 14.84 -2.31 -17.27
N HIS A 223 13.94 -1.53 -17.87
CA HIS A 223 14.29 -0.32 -18.61
C HIS A 223 13.98 0.98 -17.85
N ALA A 224 13.61 0.89 -16.56
CA ALA A 224 13.17 2.05 -15.79
C ALA A 224 14.20 3.19 -15.80
N ASP A 225 15.48 2.90 -15.55
CA ASP A 225 16.54 3.91 -15.53
C ASP A 225 16.66 4.68 -16.87
N ALA A 226 16.56 3.97 -18.00
CA ALA A 226 16.63 4.58 -19.33
C ALA A 226 15.39 5.44 -19.63
N ILE A 227 14.19 4.94 -19.30
CA ILE A 227 12.94 5.69 -19.44
C ILE A 227 12.97 6.96 -18.59
N LEU A 228 13.55 6.89 -17.40
CA LEU A 228 13.65 8.01 -16.46
C LEU A 228 14.67 9.06 -16.92
N GLN A 229 15.81 8.64 -17.50
CA GLN A 229 16.81 9.56 -18.05
C GLN A 229 16.32 10.32 -19.27
N ALA A 230 15.41 9.71 -20.04
CA ALA A 230 14.81 10.28 -21.24
C ALA A 230 13.70 11.31 -20.96
N GLN A 231 13.41 11.63 -19.70
CA GLN A 231 12.36 12.58 -19.33
C GLN A 231 12.84 14.05 -19.44
N PRO A 232 11.93 15.01 -19.68
CA PRO A 232 12.25 16.43 -19.70
C PRO A 232 12.95 16.91 -18.42
N ALA A 233 13.84 17.90 -18.53
CA ALA A 233 14.74 18.34 -17.46
C ALA A 233 14.09 18.56 -16.07
N PRO A 234 12.90 19.18 -15.93
CA PRO A 234 12.28 19.35 -14.61
C PRO A 234 11.88 18.02 -13.93
N LEU A 235 11.48 17.01 -14.72
CA LEU A 235 11.14 15.68 -14.22
C LEU A 235 12.41 14.87 -13.94
N ALA A 236 13.45 15.03 -14.75
CA ALA A 236 14.76 14.42 -14.47
C ALA A 236 15.39 14.94 -13.17
N GLU A 237 15.24 16.23 -12.84
CA GLU A 237 15.71 16.82 -11.59
C GLU A 237 14.91 16.31 -10.37
N LEU A 238 13.58 16.24 -10.48
CA LEU A 238 12.72 15.59 -9.49
C LEU A 238 13.17 14.13 -9.24
N MET A 239 13.44 13.37 -10.29
CA MET A 239 13.88 11.97 -10.17
C MET A 239 15.29 11.83 -9.59
N LYS A 240 16.20 12.77 -9.86
CA LYS A 240 17.52 12.81 -9.24
C LYS A 240 17.40 12.99 -7.72
N VAL A 241 16.56 13.91 -7.25
CA VAL A 241 16.30 14.13 -5.82
C VAL A 241 15.62 12.91 -5.18
N LEU A 242 14.65 12.31 -5.88
CA LEU A 242 13.94 11.09 -5.45
C LEU A 242 14.82 9.83 -5.43
N THR A 243 16.11 9.94 -5.77
CA THR A 243 17.04 8.82 -5.81
C THR A 243 18.39 9.14 -5.15
N VAL A 244 19.19 10.04 -5.73
CA VAL A 244 20.60 10.25 -5.37
C VAL A 244 20.72 10.83 -3.95
N ASP A 245 19.85 11.76 -3.61
CA ASP A 245 19.86 12.39 -2.28
C ASP A 245 19.37 11.41 -1.20
N ARG A 246 18.45 10.51 -1.55
CA ARG A 246 18.00 9.43 -0.65
C ARG A 246 19.08 8.40 -0.39
N ASN A 247 19.80 7.95 -1.42
CA ASN A 247 20.95 7.04 -1.24
C ASN A 247 22.05 7.69 -0.42
N THR A 248 22.26 9.01 -0.57
CA THR A 248 23.23 9.76 0.24
C THR A 248 22.88 9.71 1.73
N GLN A 249 21.59 9.82 2.07
CA GLN A 249 21.12 9.66 3.45
C GLN A 249 21.40 8.25 3.98
N VAL A 250 21.17 7.21 3.18
CA VAL A 250 21.46 5.82 3.57
C VAL A 250 22.95 5.64 3.89
N ILE A 251 23.86 6.18 3.06
CA ILE A 251 25.30 6.10 3.31
C ILE A 251 25.70 6.86 4.58
N HIS A 252 25.10 8.02 4.84
CA HIS A 252 25.32 8.77 6.07
C HIS A 252 24.95 7.93 7.31
N ASP A 253 23.77 7.30 7.30
CA ASP A 253 23.30 6.46 8.41
C ASP A 253 24.19 5.22 8.58
N LEU A 254 24.63 4.59 7.48
CA LEU A 254 25.57 3.47 7.54
C LEU A 254 26.91 3.87 8.19
N ARG A 255 27.45 5.06 7.90
CA ARG A 255 28.66 5.56 8.55
C ARG A 255 28.47 5.73 10.06
N ALA A 256 27.33 6.28 10.47
CA ALA A 256 27.01 6.45 11.89
C ALA A 256 26.94 5.10 12.60
N ILE A 257 26.28 4.10 12.01
CA ILE A 257 26.21 2.74 12.58
C ILE A 257 27.61 2.13 12.72
N ILE A 258 28.46 2.24 11.70
CA ILE A 258 29.83 1.70 11.72
C ILE A 258 30.69 2.37 12.81
N ALA A 259 30.52 3.69 13.02
CA ALA A 259 31.29 4.45 13.99
C ALA A 259 30.79 4.28 15.43
N ASP A 260 29.47 4.33 15.62
CA ASP A 260 28.85 4.53 16.93
C ASP A 260 28.24 3.24 17.52
N GLU A 261 28.07 2.18 16.72
CA GLU A 261 27.44 0.92 17.15
C GLU A 261 28.37 -0.29 16.94
N PRO A 262 29.48 -0.41 17.69
CA PRO A 262 30.50 -1.46 17.47
C PRO A 262 30.00 -2.89 17.73
N GLU A 263 28.91 -3.05 18.48
CA GLU A 263 28.28 -4.34 18.75
C GLU A 263 27.45 -4.87 17.55
N THR A 264 27.13 -3.99 16.58
CA THR A 264 26.36 -4.35 15.38
C THR A 264 27.25 -5.10 14.39
N ARG A 265 27.03 -6.41 14.26
CA ARG A 265 27.85 -7.28 13.39
C ARG A 265 27.44 -7.33 11.94
N SER A 266 26.16 -7.07 11.65
CA SER A 266 25.59 -7.20 10.32
C SER A 266 24.47 -6.19 10.11
N VAL A 267 24.49 -5.49 8.99
CA VAL A 267 23.45 -4.53 8.59
C VAL A 267 22.83 -5.02 7.29
N ALA A 268 21.51 -5.14 7.27
CA ALA A 268 20.74 -5.38 6.06
C ALA A 268 20.13 -4.07 5.57
N VAL A 269 20.39 -3.71 4.32
CA VAL A 269 19.80 -2.53 3.69
C VAL A 269 18.66 -2.97 2.77
N PHE A 270 17.43 -2.63 3.16
CA PHE A 270 16.25 -2.84 2.32
C PHE A 270 16.05 -1.62 1.42
N TYR A 271 16.06 -1.82 0.11
CA TYR A 271 15.96 -0.73 -0.88
C TYR A 271 15.01 -1.12 -2.02
N GLY A 272 14.38 -0.12 -2.66
CA GLY A 272 13.51 -0.32 -3.82
C GLY A 272 14.30 -0.40 -5.14
N ALA A 273 13.69 -0.95 -6.19
CA ALA A 273 14.38 -1.29 -7.45
C ALA A 273 15.10 -0.14 -8.20
N GLY A 274 14.89 1.13 -7.82
CA GLY A 274 15.57 2.27 -8.44
C GLY A 274 17.04 2.37 -8.02
N HIS A 275 17.94 2.41 -8.99
CA HIS A 275 19.32 2.87 -8.84
C HIS A 275 20.19 2.13 -7.79
N PHE A 276 20.01 0.81 -7.67
CA PHE A 276 20.89 -0.07 -6.89
C PHE A 276 22.38 0.15 -7.19
N PHE A 277 22.70 0.37 -8.47
CA PHE A 277 24.06 0.58 -8.93
C PHE A 277 24.76 1.77 -8.24
N ASP A 278 24.02 2.85 -7.96
CA ASP A 278 24.56 3.99 -7.20
C ASP A 278 24.87 3.61 -5.76
N LEU A 279 23.92 2.95 -5.08
CA LEU A 279 24.09 2.53 -3.69
C LEU A 279 25.27 1.56 -3.53
N GLU A 280 25.37 0.54 -4.40
CA GLU A 280 26.49 -0.41 -4.41
C GLU A 280 27.83 0.30 -4.64
N LYS A 281 27.90 1.21 -5.62
CA LYS A 281 29.11 1.99 -5.90
C LYS A 281 29.57 2.77 -4.66
N ARG A 282 28.64 3.41 -3.95
CA ARG A 282 28.95 4.19 -2.74
C ARG A 282 29.43 3.30 -1.59
N ILE A 283 28.75 2.18 -1.35
CA ILE A 283 29.15 1.20 -0.33
C ILE A 283 30.59 0.70 -0.60
N CYS A 284 30.92 0.36 -1.85
CA CYS A 284 32.24 -0.13 -2.20
C CYS A 284 33.32 0.96 -2.18
N SER A 285 33.06 2.12 -2.79
CA SER A 285 34.08 3.17 -2.96
C SER A 285 34.25 4.09 -1.75
N GLU A 286 33.16 4.40 -1.04
CA GLU A 286 33.19 5.36 0.08
C GLU A 286 33.33 4.69 1.45
N LEU A 287 32.85 3.45 1.61
CA LEU A 287 32.90 2.71 2.87
C LEU A 287 33.92 1.56 2.85
N GLY A 288 34.54 1.26 1.71
CA GLY A 288 35.60 0.27 1.58
C GLY A 288 35.13 -1.19 1.65
N TYR A 289 33.82 -1.45 1.51
CA TYR A 289 33.31 -2.80 1.39
C TYR A 289 33.60 -3.39 0.01
N ARG A 290 33.47 -4.71 -0.12
CA ARG A 290 33.57 -5.41 -1.40
C ARG A 290 32.33 -6.27 -1.61
N HIS A 291 31.90 -6.36 -2.86
CA HIS A 291 30.91 -7.34 -3.27
C HIS A 291 31.46 -8.75 -3.03
N GLU A 292 30.63 -9.62 -2.46
CA GLU A 292 30.96 -11.03 -2.23
C GLU A 292 30.12 -11.96 -3.09
N SER A 293 28.79 -11.79 -3.07
CA SER A 293 27.87 -12.62 -3.85
C SER A 293 26.54 -11.90 -4.07
N THR A 294 25.77 -12.40 -5.05
CA THR A 294 24.41 -11.94 -5.33
C THR A 294 23.47 -13.14 -5.35
N LEU A 295 22.38 -13.05 -4.58
CA LEU A 295 21.28 -14.01 -4.62
C LEU A 295 20.09 -13.38 -5.34
N TRP A 296 19.63 -14.03 -6.41
CA TRP A 296 18.43 -13.61 -7.13
C TRP A 296 17.23 -14.45 -6.68
N VAL A 297 16.17 -13.77 -6.22
CA VAL A 297 14.89 -14.40 -5.88
C VAL A 297 13.83 -13.93 -6.88
N PRO A 298 12.99 -14.83 -7.43
CA PRO A 298 11.92 -14.42 -8.33
C PRO A 298 10.92 -13.49 -7.64
N ALA A 299 10.84 -12.23 -8.10
CA ALA A 299 9.86 -11.26 -7.60
C ALA A 299 8.50 -11.35 -8.31
N ILE A 300 8.52 -11.72 -9.60
CA ILE A 300 7.31 -11.90 -10.42
C ILE A 300 7.42 -13.23 -11.14
N THR A 301 6.43 -14.10 -10.92
CA THR A 301 6.30 -15.39 -11.62
C THR A 301 5.00 -15.43 -12.42
N ILE A 302 5.04 -16.22 -13.50
CA ILE A 302 3.90 -16.45 -14.40
C ILE A 302 3.79 -17.96 -14.59
N ASP A 303 2.63 -18.52 -14.23
CA ASP A 303 2.31 -19.90 -14.57
C ASP A 303 1.68 -19.92 -15.97
N ILE A 304 2.42 -20.50 -16.92
CA ILE A 304 2.01 -20.63 -18.33
C ILE A 304 0.70 -21.44 -18.44
N ASN A 305 0.54 -22.48 -17.61
CA ASN A 305 -0.62 -23.38 -17.70
C ASN A 305 -1.93 -22.67 -17.35
N GLU A 306 -1.86 -21.69 -16.45
CA GLU A 306 -3.04 -20.90 -16.06
C GLU A 306 -3.46 -19.91 -17.15
N THR A 307 -2.56 -19.51 -18.05
CA THR A 307 -2.82 -18.45 -19.04
C THR A 307 -3.65 -18.87 -20.24
N GLY A 308 -3.75 -20.18 -20.51
CA GLY A 308 -4.31 -20.68 -21.77
C GLY A 308 -3.44 -20.39 -23.01
N MET A 309 -2.23 -19.85 -22.84
CA MET A 309 -1.27 -19.57 -23.91
C MET A 309 -0.18 -20.64 -23.96
N THR A 310 0.35 -20.87 -25.17
CA THR A 310 1.58 -21.66 -25.35
C THR A 310 2.83 -20.83 -24.98
N ALA A 311 3.91 -21.52 -24.60
CA ALA A 311 5.19 -20.87 -24.35
C ALA A 311 5.71 -20.06 -25.56
N ALA A 312 5.42 -20.52 -26.79
CA ALA A 312 5.79 -19.82 -28.01
C ALA A 312 5.04 -18.49 -28.16
N GLN A 313 3.73 -18.47 -27.86
CA GLN A 313 2.93 -17.23 -27.89
C GLN A 313 3.40 -16.22 -26.84
N LEU A 314 3.67 -16.66 -25.61
CA LEU A 314 4.19 -15.79 -24.55
C LEU A 314 5.57 -15.23 -24.90
N LYS A 315 6.47 -16.07 -25.44
CA LYS A 315 7.78 -15.62 -25.90
C LYS A 315 7.67 -14.62 -27.05
N GLY A 316 6.76 -14.86 -27.99
CA GLY A 316 6.47 -13.95 -29.11
C GLY A 316 5.96 -12.60 -28.62
N PHE A 317 5.00 -12.61 -27.69
CA PHE A 317 4.49 -11.38 -27.08
C PHE A 317 5.59 -10.60 -26.35
N ARG A 318 6.38 -11.28 -25.51
CA ARG A 318 7.50 -10.65 -24.80
C ARG A 318 8.50 -9.99 -25.75
N ALA A 319 8.85 -10.68 -26.84
CA ALA A 319 9.75 -10.15 -27.85
C ALA A 319 9.16 -8.91 -28.57
N LEU A 320 7.85 -8.92 -28.83
CA LEU A 320 7.15 -7.75 -29.37
C LEU A 320 7.22 -6.56 -28.40
N MET A 321 6.87 -6.77 -27.12
CA MET A 321 6.88 -5.70 -26.12
C MET A 321 8.26 -5.09 -25.93
N ARG A 322 9.31 -5.90 -25.85
CA ARG A 322 10.69 -5.41 -25.78
C ARG A 322 11.05 -4.52 -26.97
N ARG A 323 10.73 -4.96 -28.19
CA ARG A 323 10.95 -4.14 -29.39
C ARG A 323 10.19 -2.82 -29.34
N THR A 324 8.96 -2.83 -28.87
CA THR A 324 8.16 -1.60 -28.71
C THR A 324 8.80 -0.65 -27.71
N ILE A 325 9.23 -1.13 -26.54
CA ILE A 325 9.91 -0.32 -25.51
C ILE A 325 11.23 0.24 -26.06
N GLU A 326 12.06 -0.60 -26.70
CA GLU A 326 13.32 -0.18 -27.31
C GLU A 326 13.12 0.87 -28.40
N GLN A 327 12.07 0.74 -29.22
CA GLN A 327 11.73 1.73 -30.25
C GLN A 327 11.29 3.06 -29.64
N GLN A 328 10.49 3.04 -28.57
CA GLN A 328 10.09 4.25 -27.86
C GLN A 328 11.31 4.95 -27.24
N LEU A 329 12.22 4.20 -26.62
CA LEU A 329 13.45 4.76 -26.05
C LEU A 329 14.31 5.45 -27.13
N LYS A 330 14.48 4.83 -28.30
CA LYS A 330 15.21 5.43 -29.43
C LYS A 330 14.58 6.70 -30.01
N GLN A 331 13.30 6.95 -29.76
CA GLN A 331 12.63 8.18 -30.19
C GLN A 331 12.81 9.32 -29.19
N LEU A 332 13.31 9.02 -28.00
CA LEU A 332 13.58 9.99 -26.93
C LEU A 332 15.06 10.43 -26.88
N ASP A 333 15.95 9.70 -27.57
CA ASP A 333 17.35 10.08 -27.85
C ASP A 333 17.45 11.04 -29.05
#